data_AF-A0A1G0KRM8-F1
#
_entry.id   AF-A0A1G0KRM8-F1
#
_cell.length_a   1.000
_cell.length_b   1.000
_cell.length_c   1.000
_cell.angle_alpha   90.00
_cell.angle_beta   90.00
_cell.angle_gamma   90.00
#
_symmetry.space_group_name_H-M   'P 1'
#
loop_
_entity.id
_entity.type
_entity.pdbx_description
1 polymer ?
#
loop_
_entity_poly.entity_id
_entity_poly.type
_entity_poly.pdbx_seq_one_letter_code
_entity_poly.pdbx_strand_id
1 'polypeptide(L)'
;MNGYEQVERLIDLLRRLYEESAGFHDAPDNPQLWYNRGYANGMVGVLDGAGYGCRLREQLDPDPEDIIDGQQTTPWGRAYRHGLEMGEQECREVLPQKEPV
;
A
#
# COMPACT_ATOMS: atom_id res chain seq x y z
N MET A 1 11.64 -6.05 19.30
CA MET A 1 10.30 -6.15 18.70
C MET A 1 10.14 -7.54 18.13
N ASN A 2 9.06 -8.25 18.44
CA ASN A 2 8.74 -9.53 17.82
C ASN A 2 8.16 -9.26 16.41
N GLY A 3 8.44 -10.11 15.42
CA GLY A 3 7.98 -9.93 14.04
C GLY A 3 6.47 -9.75 13.90
N TYR A 4 5.68 -10.38 14.79
CA TYR A 4 4.22 -10.16 14.86
C TYR A 4 3.84 -8.71 15.19
N GLU A 5 4.51 -8.08 16.14
CA GLU A 5 4.22 -6.69 16.53
C GLU A 5 4.53 -5.72 15.39
N GLN A 6 5.54 -6.01 14.58
CA GLN A 6 5.88 -5.22 13.41
C GLN A 6 4.80 -5.30 12.33
N VAL A 7 4.26 -6.50 12.07
CA VAL A 7 3.19 -6.69 11.09
C VAL A 7 1.93 -5.93 11.52
N GLU A 8 1.55 -5.97 12.79
CA GLU A 8 0.39 -5.19 13.28
C GLU A 8 0.56 -3.69 13.05
N ARG A 9 1.76 -3.15 13.33
CA ARG A 9 2.06 -1.74 13.08
C ARG A 9 1.96 -1.36 11.60
N LEU A 10 2.35 -2.27 10.70
CA LEU A 10 2.21 -2.08 9.26
C LEU A 10 0.74 -2.09 8.83
N ILE A 11 -0.08 -2.97 9.40
CA ILE A 11 -1.52 -3.01 9.15
C ILE A 11 -2.20 -1.73 9.68
N ASP A 12 -1.83 -1.25 10.86
CA ASP A 12 -2.34 0.01 11.42
C ASP A 12 -1.93 1.23 10.58
N LEU A 13 -0.72 1.22 10.01
CA LEU A 13 -0.29 2.24 9.05
C LEU A 13 -1.14 2.19 7.78
N LEU A 14 -1.35 0.99 7.21
CA LEU A 14 -2.19 0.80 6.04
C LEU A 14 -3.61 1.33 6.24
N ARG A 15 -4.23 1.05 7.39
CA ARG A 15 -5.57 1.56 7.72
C ARG A 15 -5.65 3.07 7.67
N ARG A 16 -4.67 3.75 8.30
CA ARG A 16 -4.60 5.22 8.29
C ARG A 16 -4.37 5.76 6.89
N LEU A 17 -3.45 5.17 6.12
CA LEU A 17 -3.21 5.58 4.74
C LEU A 17 -4.47 5.41 3.89
N TYR A 18 -5.20 4.31 4.04
CA TYR A 18 -6.45 4.08 3.32
C TYR A 18 -7.54 5.09 3.68
N GLU A 19 -7.67 5.43 4.97
CA GLU A 19 -8.63 6.43 5.46
C GLU A 19 -8.27 7.84 4.97
N GLU A 20 -7.02 8.26 5.15
CA GLU A 20 -6.53 9.58 4.77
C GLU A 20 -6.52 9.80 3.26
N SER A 21 -6.43 8.72 2.46
CA SER A 21 -6.43 8.78 0.99
C SER A 21 -7.74 8.36 0.35
N ALA A 22 -8.82 8.07 1.09
CA ALA A 22 -10.06 7.50 0.55
C ALA A 22 -10.68 8.29 -0.63
N GLY A 23 -10.53 9.62 -0.64
CA GLY A 23 -11.06 10.51 -1.68
C GLY A 23 -10.13 10.76 -2.87
N PHE A 24 -9.06 9.97 -3.04
CA PHE A 24 -8.04 10.25 -4.06
C PHE A 24 -8.59 10.30 -5.50
N HIS A 25 -9.58 9.46 -5.83
CA HIS A 25 -10.24 9.46 -7.16
C HIS A 25 -10.86 10.81 -7.53
N ASP A 26 -11.39 11.53 -6.55
CA ASP A 26 -12.03 12.84 -6.74
C ASP A 26 -11.04 14.02 -6.69
N ALA A 27 -9.76 13.74 -6.45
CA ALA A 27 -8.71 14.75 -6.26
C ALA A 27 -7.52 14.57 -7.23
N PRO A 28 -7.73 14.65 -8.56
CA PRO A 28 -6.66 14.49 -9.56
C PRO A 28 -5.61 15.60 -9.50
N ASP A 29 -5.95 16.75 -8.93
CA ASP A 29 -5.05 17.89 -8.69
C ASP A 29 -4.27 17.79 -7.38
N ASN A 30 -4.49 16.72 -6.60
CA ASN A 30 -3.73 16.43 -5.38
C ASN A 30 -2.87 15.15 -5.55
N PRO A 31 -1.69 15.25 -6.18
CA PRO A 31 -0.79 14.11 -6.37
C PRO A 31 -0.39 13.40 -5.08
N GLN A 32 -0.41 14.08 -3.93
CA GLN A 32 -0.04 13.47 -2.66
C GLN A 32 -1.05 12.41 -2.21
N LEU A 33 -2.35 12.62 -2.46
CA LEU A 33 -3.38 11.60 -2.15
C LEU A 33 -3.18 10.35 -3.00
N TRP A 34 -2.89 10.53 -4.29
CA TRP A 34 -2.59 9.43 -5.21
C TRP A 34 -1.29 8.70 -4.84
N TYR A 35 -0.25 9.44 -4.47
CA TYR A 35 0.99 8.86 -3.95
C TYR A 35 0.73 8.02 -2.69
N ASN A 36 0.01 8.56 -1.70
CA ASN A 36 -0.28 7.86 -0.45
C ASN A 36 -1.10 6.59 -0.69
N ARG A 37 -2.09 6.66 -1.61
CA ARG A 37 -2.88 5.49 -1.98
C ARG A 37 -2.03 4.42 -2.68
N GLY A 38 -1.21 4.84 -3.63
CA GLY A 38 -0.25 3.96 -4.31
C GLY A 38 0.69 3.29 -3.30
N TYR A 39 1.27 4.06 -2.38
CA TYR A 39 2.13 3.55 -1.31
C TYR A 39 1.44 2.49 -0.46
N ALA A 40 0.20 2.73 -0.05
CA ALA A 40 -0.59 1.75 0.68
C ALA A 40 -0.81 0.48 -0.15
N ASN A 41 -1.13 0.60 -1.45
CA ASN A 41 -1.35 -0.57 -2.30
C ASN A 41 -0.07 -1.38 -2.53
N GLY A 42 1.10 -0.73 -2.59
CA GLY A 42 2.39 -1.41 -2.68
C GLY A 42 2.68 -2.23 -1.43
N MET A 43 2.42 -1.65 -0.26
CA MET A 43 2.52 -2.37 1.02
C MET A 43 1.56 -3.57 1.08
N VAL A 44 0.31 -3.41 0.62
CA VAL A 44 -0.69 -4.50 0.56
C VAL A 44 -0.16 -5.66 -0.29
N GLY A 45 0.40 -5.39 -1.47
CA GLY A 45 0.98 -6.43 -2.33
C GLY A 45 2.10 -7.22 -1.65
N VAL A 46 2.99 -6.53 -0.93
CA VAL A 46 4.08 -7.18 -0.18
C VAL A 46 3.55 -8.05 0.97
N LEU A 47 2.62 -7.52 1.76
CA LEU A 47 2.05 -8.25 2.91
C LEU A 47 1.17 -9.42 2.48
N ASP A 48 0.40 -9.30 1.40
CA ASP A 48 -0.38 -10.40 0.81
C ASP A 48 0.57 -11.51 0.33
N GLY A 49 1.62 -11.15 -0.42
CA GLY A 49 2.66 -12.09 -0.87
C GLY A 49 3.45 -12.76 0.26
N ALA A 50 3.54 -12.11 1.42
CA ALA A 50 4.15 -12.68 2.63
C ALA A 50 3.21 -13.61 3.42
N GLY A 51 1.94 -13.74 3.02
CA GLY A 51 0.94 -14.62 3.63
C GLY A 51 0.01 -13.95 4.63
N TYR A 52 0.03 -12.61 4.75
CA TYR A 52 -0.87 -11.85 5.63
C TYR A 52 -2.16 -11.41 4.94
N GLY A 53 -2.43 -11.92 3.73
CA GLY A 53 -3.59 -11.59 2.91
C GLY A 53 -4.95 -11.69 3.58
N CYS A 54 -5.21 -12.78 4.31
CA CYS A 54 -6.48 -12.95 5.01
C CYS A 54 -6.66 -11.87 6.09
N ARG A 55 -5.58 -11.59 6.85
CA ARG A 55 -5.59 -10.60 7.94
C ARG A 55 -5.77 -9.17 7.43
N LEU A 56 -5.23 -8.86 6.24
CA LEU A 56 -5.46 -7.57 5.58
C LEU A 56 -6.94 -7.40 5.22
N ARG A 57 -7.54 -8.41 4.58
CA ARG A 57 -8.94 -8.38 4.11
C ARG A 57 -9.96 -8.37 5.26
N GLU A 58 -9.56 -8.73 6.48
CA GLU A 58 -10.39 -8.56 7.68
C GLU A 58 -10.51 -7.09 8.12
N GLN A 59 -9.56 -6.23 7.73
CA GLN A 59 -9.43 -4.85 8.24
C GLN A 59 -9.50 -3.78 7.15
N LEU A 60 -9.30 -4.16 5.90
CA LEU A 60 -9.21 -3.28 4.74
C LEU A 60 -10.08 -3.85 3.62
N ASP A 61 -10.50 -2.95 2.72
CA ASP A 61 -11.04 -3.29 1.41
C ASP A 61 -10.01 -2.86 0.36
N PRO A 62 -9.08 -3.74 -0.05
CA PRO A 62 -8.02 -3.37 -0.98
C PRO A 62 -8.56 -2.92 -2.33
N ASP A 63 -7.89 -1.93 -2.91
CA ASP A 63 -8.20 -1.46 -4.25
C ASP A 63 -8.02 -2.55 -5.32
N PRO A 64 -8.75 -2.47 -6.44
CA PRO A 64 -8.46 -3.28 -7.61
C PRO A 64 -7.06 -2.97 -8.19
N GLU A 65 -6.41 -3.97 -8.78
CA GLU A 65 -5.05 -3.83 -9.34
C GLU A 65 -4.98 -2.86 -10.53
N ASP A 66 -6.07 -2.69 -11.28
CA ASP A 66 -6.16 -1.89 -12.51
C ASP A 66 -6.58 -0.42 -12.28
N ILE A 67 -6.46 0.08 -11.05
CA ILE A 67 -7.02 1.38 -10.63
C ILE A 67 -6.53 2.60 -11.41
N ILE A 68 -5.35 2.51 -12.03
CA ILE A 68 -4.76 3.57 -12.86
C ILE A 68 -4.68 3.20 -14.35
N ASP A 69 -5.40 2.17 -14.81
CA ASP A 69 -5.36 1.76 -16.20
C ASP A 69 -5.80 2.89 -17.15
N GLY A 70 -4.97 3.15 -18.16
CA GLY A 70 -5.13 4.27 -19.10
C GLY A 70 -4.72 5.64 -18.53
N GLN A 71 -4.34 5.73 -17.26
CA GLN A 71 -4.00 6.99 -16.58
C GLN A 71 -2.52 7.08 -16.19
N GLN A 72 -1.70 6.10 -16.55
CA GLN A 72 -0.33 5.98 -16.05
C GLN A 72 0.57 7.20 -16.40
N THR A 73 0.25 7.90 -17.50
CA THR A 73 1.01 9.08 -17.97
C THR A 73 0.48 10.41 -17.43
N THR A 74 -0.59 10.41 -16.65
CA THR A 74 -1.09 11.61 -15.96
C THR A 74 -0.19 11.98 -14.78
N PRO A 75 -0.23 13.22 -14.26
CA PRO A 75 0.52 13.59 -13.06
C PRO A 75 0.17 12.72 -11.84
N TRP A 76 -1.11 12.46 -11.60
CA TRP A 76 -1.57 11.64 -10.47
C TRP A 76 -1.30 10.15 -10.67
N GLY A 77 -1.44 9.63 -11.89
CA GLY A 77 -1.07 8.25 -12.21
C GLY A 77 0.43 7.99 -12.06
N ARG A 78 1.30 8.96 -12.38
CA ARG A 78 2.73 8.89 -12.03
C ARG A 78 2.96 8.92 -10.52
N ALA A 79 2.25 9.78 -9.79
CA ALA A 79 2.36 9.86 -8.34
C ALA A 79 1.95 8.55 -7.67
N TYR A 80 0.83 7.95 -8.10
CA TYR A 80 0.39 6.64 -7.65
C TYR A 80 1.43 5.56 -7.93
N ARG A 81 1.97 5.47 -9.16
CA ARG A 81 2.99 4.45 -9.49
C ARG A 81 4.23 4.60 -8.64
N HIS A 82 4.69 5.83 -8.44
CA HIS A 82 5.85 6.06 -7.59
C HIS A 82 5.56 5.69 -6.13
N GLY A 83 4.37 6.04 -5.63
CA GLY A 83 3.90 5.59 -4.32
C GLY A 83 3.94 4.07 -4.22
N LEU A 84 3.35 3.36 -5.18
CA LEU A 84 3.31 1.90 -5.27
C LEU A 84 4.73 1.30 -5.17
N GLU A 85 5.65 1.76 -6.01
CA GLU A 85 7.05 1.31 -6.02
C GLU A 85 7.73 1.52 -4.65
N MET A 86 7.56 2.71 -4.06
CA MET A 86 8.15 3.03 -2.76
C MET A 86 7.53 2.22 -1.61
N GLY A 87 6.20 2.06 -1.61
CA GLY A 87 5.48 1.27 -0.61
C GLY A 87 5.88 -0.19 -0.65
N GLU A 88 6.06 -0.76 -1.84
CA GLU A 88 6.60 -2.10 -2.00
C GLU A 88 8.04 -2.21 -1.46
N GLN A 89 8.92 -1.30 -1.88
CA GLN A 89 10.32 -1.36 -1.50
C GLN A 89 10.50 -1.23 0.02
N GLU A 90 9.97 -0.17 0.61
CA GLU A 90 10.14 0.13 2.03
C GLU A 90 9.45 -0.93 2.90
N CYS A 91 8.29 -1.45 2.48
CA CYS A 91 7.65 -2.55 3.19
C CYS A 91 8.53 -3.79 3.23
N ARG A 92 9.21 -4.16 2.14
CA ARG A 92 10.14 -5.31 2.12
C ARG A 92 11.35 -5.09 3.03
N GLU A 93 11.84 -3.86 3.16
CA GLU A 93 12.98 -3.52 4.03
C GLU A 93 12.65 -3.70 5.51
N VAL A 94 11.42 -3.38 5.92
CA VAL A 94 10.99 -3.46 7.33
C VAL A 94 10.28 -4.77 7.69
N LEU A 95 9.78 -5.51 6.69
CA LEU A 95 9.12 -6.78 6.95
C LEU A 95 10.14 -7.79 7.48
N PRO A 96 9.84 -8.51 8.57
CA PRO A 96 10.72 -9.55 9.08
C PRO A 96 10.96 -10.58 7.99
N GLN A 97 12.22 -10.77 7.61
CA GLN A 97 12.60 -11.82 6.67
C GLN A 97 12.29 -13.17 7.32
N LYS A 98 11.70 -14.10 6.57
CA LYS A 98 11.66 -15.50 7.02
C LYS A 98 13.10 -15.96 7.20
N GLU A 99 13.48 -16.39 8.40
CA GLU A 99 14.73 -17.13 8.57
C GLU A 99 14.66 -18.36 7.64
N PRO A 100 15.70 -18.62 6.82
CA PRO A 100 15.74 -19.85 6.05
C PRO A 100 15.71 -21.03 7.03
N VAL A 101 14.73 -21.91 6.84
CA VAL A 101 14.59 -23.19 7.56
C VAL A 101 15.72 -24.14 7.17
#